data_AF-A0A4Q9JUH8-F1
#
_entry.id   AF-A0A4Q9JUH8-F1
#
_cell.length_a   1.000
_cell.length_b   1.000
_cell.length_c   1.000
_cell.angle_alpha   90.00
_cell.angle_beta   90.00
_cell.angle_gamma   90.00
#
_symmetry.space_group_name_H-M   'P 1'
#
loop_
_entity.id
_entity.type
_entity.pdbx_description
1 polymer ?
#
loop_
_entity_poly.entity_id
_entity_poly.type
_entity_poly.pdbx_seq_one_letter_code
_entity_poly.pdbx_strand_id
1 'polypeptide(L)'
;SLKDIEIIVVDDLGSDNSIKIAKEEALKDKRIKIVHNEKNLGLLAARYQGALNANSPYITFLDPDDTLALNACELALKEIKEANLLRFGFAKIDEMGGGYRRKSA
;
A
#
# COMPACT_ATOMS: atom_id res chain seq x y z
N SER A 1 10.99 12.47 -3.79
CA SER A 1 10.14 11.45 -3.18
C SER A 1 9.11 12.13 -2.33
N LEU A 2 7.84 11.74 -2.50
CA LEU A 2 6.71 12.30 -1.77
C LEU A 2 6.88 12.09 -0.26
N LYS A 3 6.77 13.17 0.51
CA LYS A 3 6.89 13.14 1.98
C LYS A 3 5.54 13.10 2.67
N ASP A 4 4.55 13.78 2.10
CA ASP A 4 3.18 13.82 2.57
C ASP A 4 2.43 12.59 2.06
N ILE A 5 2.59 11.49 2.79
CA ILE A 5 1.93 10.21 2.52
C ILE A 5 1.53 9.59 3.86
N GLU A 6 0.32 9.07 3.90
CA GLU A 6 -0.20 8.25 4.99
C GLU A 6 -0.08 6.77 4.59
N ILE A 7 0.45 5.94 5.49
CA ILE A 7 0.59 4.50 5.29
C ILE A 7 -0.28 3.82 6.33
N ILE A 8 -1.36 3.17 5.89
CA ILE A 8 -2.26 2.44 6.79
C ILE A 8 -2.01 0.95 6.61
N VAL A 9 -1.49 0.30 7.65
CA VAL A 9 -1.35 -1.15 7.71
C VAL A 9 -2.53 -1.70 8.51
N VAL A 10 -3.29 -2.59 7.89
CA VAL A 10 -4.43 -3.24 8.53
C VAL A 10 -4.02 -4.63 9.00
N ASP A 11 -4.01 -4.83 10.31
CA ASP A 11 -3.77 -6.12 10.95
C ASP A 11 -5.08 -6.91 10.99
N ASP A 12 -5.18 -7.90 10.08
CA ASP A 12 -6.34 -8.77 9.94
C ASP A 12 -6.18 -10.11 10.68
N LEU A 13 -5.46 -10.11 11.81
CA LEU A 13 -5.16 -11.28 12.64
C LEU A 13 -4.50 -12.42 11.86
N GLY A 14 -3.39 -12.09 11.20
CA GLY A 14 -2.48 -13.08 10.64
C GLY A 14 -1.83 -13.94 11.74
N SER A 15 -1.28 -15.09 11.33
CA SER A 15 -0.62 -16.04 12.25
C SER A 15 0.90 -15.91 12.31
N ASP A 16 1.48 -15.02 11.50
CA ASP A 16 2.91 -14.83 11.40
C ASP A 16 3.39 -13.58 12.18
N ASN A 17 4.66 -13.21 11.98
CA ASN A 17 5.27 -12.05 12.65
C ASN A 17 5.04 -10.72 11.90
N SER A 18 4.21 -10.67 10.86
CA SER A 18 4.06 -9.49 10.00
C SER A 18 3.64 -8.25 10.78
N ILE A 19 2.68 -8.37 11.69
CA ILE A 19 2.24 -7.24 12.51
C ILE A 19 3.31 -6.74 13.48
N LYS A 20 4.17 -7.64 13.99
CA LYS A 20 5.28 -7.23 14.86
C LYS A 20 6.23 -6.30 14.10
N ILE A 21 6.58 -6.66 12.87
CA ILE A 21 7.43 -5.85 11.98
C ILE A 21 6.75 -4.51 11.69
N ALA A 22 5.48 -4.50 11.32
CA ALA A 22 4.74 -3.27 11.05
C ALA A 22 4.70 -2.32 12.26
N LYS A 23 4.50 -2.85 13.47
CA LYS A 23 4.54 -2.07 14.72
C LYS A 23 5.92 -1.48 14.99
N GLU A 24 6.99 -2.25 14.76
CA GLU A 24 8.38 -1.77 14.92
C GLU A 24 8.69 -0.63 13.93
N GLU A 25 8.22 -0.71 12.68
CA GLU A 25 8.36 0.36 11.70
C GLU A 25 7.50 1.59 12.04
N ALA A 26 6.30 1.40 12.57
CA ALA A 26 5.44 2.51 13.02
C ALA A 26 6.03 3.32 14.18
N LEU A 27 6.91 2.72 14.99
CA LEU A 27 7.67 3.46 16.01
C LEU A 27 8.74 4.38 15.40
N LYS A 28 9.22 4.07 14.20
CA LYS A 28 10.29 4.81 13.51
C LYS A 28 9.72 5.86 12.56
N ASP A 29 8.56 5.60 11.95
CA ASP A 29 7.93 6.48 10.96
C ASP A 29 6.48 6.81 11.34
N LYS A 30 6.25 8.08 11.71
CA LYS A 30 4.94 8.59 12.14
C LYS A 30 3.88 8.58 11.03
N ARG A 31 4.28 8.33 9.78
CA ARG A 31 3.35 8.20 8.65
C ARG A 31 2.63 6.85 8.66
N ILE A 32 3.16 5.86 9.38
CA ILE A 32 2.58 4.52 9.48
C ILE A 32 1.56 4.47 10.62
N LYS A 33 0.32 4.10 10.29
CA LYS A 33 -0.77 3.86 11.22
C LYS A 33 -1.17 2.39 11.16
N ILE A 34 -1.38 1.78 12.33
CA ILE A 34 -1.87 0.41 12.45
C ILE A 34 -3.36 0.45 12.77
N VAL A 35 -4.17 -0.21 11.95
CA VAL A 35 -5.60 -0.48 12.22
C VAL A 35 -5.72 -1.96 12.51
N HIS A 36 -6.33 -2.32 13.64
CA HIS A 36 -6.45 -3.72 14.07
C HIS A 36 -7.89 -4.21 13.93
N ASN A 37 -8.08 -5.37 13.31
CA ASN A 37 -9.35 -6.07 13.29
C ASN A 37 -9.39 -7.12 14.41
N GLU A 38 -10.50 -7.15 15.17
CA GLU A 38 -10.72 -8.10 16.28
C GLU A 38 -10.89 -9.56 15.83
N LYS A 39 -11.10 -9.79 14.53
CA LYS A 39 -11.15 -11.13 13.90
C LYS A 39 -10.64 -11.01 12.47
N ASN A 40 -10.21 -12.12 11.86
CA ASN A 40 -9.88 -12.16 10.43
C ASN A 40 -11.15 -11.89 9.61
N LEU A 41 -11.15 -10.79 8.84
CA LEU A 41 -12.27 -10.36 8.00
C LEU A 41 -12.01 -10.64 6.50
N GLY A 42 -10.77 -10.99 6.14
CA GLY A 42 -10.33 -11.19 4.77
C GLY A 42 -9.95 -9.87 4.06
N LEU A 43 -9.24 -10.02 2.94
CA LEU A 43 -8.59 -8.92 2.22
C LEU A 43 -9.52 -7.73 1.89
N LEU A 44 -10.72 -7.98 1.38
CA LEU A 44 -11.63 -6.91 0.97
C LEU A 44 -12.11 -6.09 2.17
N ALA A 45 -12.44 -6.75 3.28
CA ALA A 45 -12.86 -6.07 4.49
C ALA A 45 -11.69 -5.34 5.15
N ALA A 46 -10.47 -5.91 5.12
CA ALA A 46 -9.27 -5.23 5.58
C ALA A 46 -9.01 -3.94 4.78
N ARG A 47 -9.05 -4.00 3.43
CA ARG A 47 -8.95 -2.81 2.56
C ARG A 47 -10.03 -1.77 2.88
N TYR A 48 -11.26 -2.21 3.12
CA TYR A 48 -12.35 -1.32 3.52
C TYR A 48 -12.08 -0.63 4.86
N GLN A 49 -11.58 -1.34 5.88
CA GLN A 49 -11.18 -0.75 7.15
C GLN A 49 -10.04 0.27 6.96
N GLY A 50 -9.06 -0.03 6.11
CA GLY A 50 -8.01 0.93 5.76
C GLY A 50 -8.57 2.20 5.12
N ALA A 51 -9.49 2.06 4.16
CA ALA A 51 -10.12 3.20 3.49
C ALA A 51 -10.96 4.07 4.44
N LEU A 52 -11.69 3.47 5.40
CA LEU A 52 -12.45 4.21 6.41
C LEU A 52 -11.56 5.05 7.35
N ASN A 53 -10.31 4.65 7.53
CA ASN A 53 -9.36 5.33 8.41
C ASN A 53 -8.41 6.29 7.65
N ALA A 54 -8.54 6.38 6.33
CA ALA A 54 -7.73 7.26 5.49
C ALA A 54 -8.22 8.71 5.56
N ASN A 55 -7.29 9.66 5.60
CA ASN A 55 -7.60 11.09 5.66
C ASN A 55 -7.26 11.85 4.36
N SER A 56 -6.64 11.16 3.41
CA SER A 56 -6.21 11.73 2.13
C SER A 56 -7.36 11.80 1.11
N PRO A 57 -7.37 12.80 0.20
CA PRO A 57 -8.28 12.85 -0.95
C PRO A 57 -8.13 11.67 -1.92
N TYR A 58 -6.95 11.02 -1.91
CA TYR A 58 -6.62 9.90 -2.78
C TYR A 58 -6.16 8.71 -1.95
N ILE A 59 -6.59 7.51 -2.36
CA ILE A 59 -6.15 6.24 -1.77
C ILE A 59 -5.62 5.32 -2.86
N THR A 60 -4.66 4.48 -2.51
CA THR A 60 -4.25 3.33 -3.32
C THR A 60 -4.03 2.14 -2.41
N PHE A 61 -4.29 0.94 -2.92
CA PHE A 61 -4.00 -0.31 -2.22
C PHE A 61 -2.67 -0.88 -2.71
N LEU A 62 -1.86 -1.38 -1.79
CA LEU A 62 -0.61 -2.07 -2.08
C LEU A 62 -0.64 -3.41 -1.36
N ASP A 63 -0.38 -4.48 -2.09
CA ASP A 63 -0.30 -5.82 -1.52
C ASP A 63 1.03 -6.01 -0.77
N PRO A 64 1.07 -6.78 0.33
CA PRO A 64 2.24 -6.87 1.20
C PRO A 64 3.45 -7.58 0.56
N ASP A 65 3.24 -8.30 -0.53
CA ASP A 65 4.26 -8.95 -1.36
C ASP A 65 4.68 -8.11 -2.58
N ASP A 66 4.12 -6.91 -2.74
CA ASP A 66 4.42 -5.98 -3.81
C ASP A 66 5.23 -4.76 -3.32
N THR A 67 5.84 -4.04 -4.26
CA THR A 67 6.51 -2.77 -4.00
C THR A 67 6.13 -1.71 -5.02
N LEU A 68 6.17 -0.44 -4.60
CA LEU A 68 6.02 0.70 -5.49
C LEU A 68 7.40 1.24 -5.90
N ALA A 69 7.50 1.72 -7.14
CA ALA A 69 8.64 2.55 -7.54
C ALA A 69 8.74 3.78 -6.63
N LEU A 70 9.97 4.24 -6.34
CA LEU A 70 10.23 5.33 -5.39
C LEU A 70 9.47 6.64 -5.68
N ASN A 71 9.08 6.86 -6.94
CA ASN A 71 8.34 8.02 -7.41
C ASN A 71 6.89 7.70 -7.82
N ALA A 72 6.38 6.49 -7.56
CA ALA A 72 5.07 6.07 -8.03
C ALA A 72 3.93 6.99 -7.55
N CYS A 73 3.85 7.28 -6.25
CA CYS A 73 2.81 8.16 -5.71
C CYS A 73 2.96 9.62 -6.19
N GLU A 74 4.20 10.11 -6.32
CA GLU A 74 4.51 11.44 -6.84
C GLU A 74 4.06 11.59 -8.31
N LEU A 75 4.33 10.58 -9.13
CA LEU A 75 3.84 10.52 -10.50
C LEU A 75 2.32 10.40 -10.56
N ALA A 76 1.70 9.57 -9.71
CA ALA A 76 0.26 9.42 -9.70
C ALA A 76 -0.46 10.75 -9.40
N LEU A 77 0.01 11.51 -8.41
CA LEU A 77 -0.55 12.84 -8.09
C LEU A 77 -0.38 13.84 -9.23
N LYS A 78 0.73 13.77 -9.98
CA LYS A 78 0.95 14.63 -11.15
C LYS A 78 0.03 14.27 -12.32
N GLU A 79 -0.22 12.98 -12.53
CA GLU A 79 -0.94 12.49 -13.71
C GLU A 79 -2.46 12.43 -13.52
N ILE A 80 -2.97 12.33 -12.28
CA ILE A 80 -4.41 12.16 -12.03
C ILE A 80 -5.25 13.35 -12.52
N LYS A 81 -4.74 14.58 -12.46
CA LYS A 81 -5.40 15.81 -12.98
C LYS A 81 -6.89 15.86 -12.56
N GLU A 82 -7.80 16.00 -13.53
CA GLU A 82 -9.26 16.02 -13.32
C GLU A 82 -9.91 14.62 -13.28
N ALA A 83 -9.11 13.55 -13.38
CA ALA A 83 -9.63 12.19 -13.34
C ALA A 83 -9.91 11.75 -11.89
N ASN A 84 -10.93 10.91 -11.71
CA ASN A 84 -11.28 10.34 -10.41
C ASN A 84 -10.56 9.02 -10.11
N LEU A 85 -9.89 8.44 -11.10
CA LEU A 85 -9.22 7.15 -10.99
C LEU A 85 -7.98 7.12 -11.88
N LEU A 86 -6.87 6.66 -11.31
CA LEU A 86 -5.62 6.38 -12.02
C LEU A 86 -5.23 4.93 -11.79
N ARG A 87 -4.76 4.26 -12.85
CA ARG A 87 -4.25 2.89 -12.78
C ARG A 87 -2.73 2.88 -12.95
N PHE A 88 -2.05 2.23 -12.02
CA PHE A 88 -0.62 1.96 -12.14
C PHE A 88 -0.34 0.89 -13.20
N GLY A 89 0.75 1.06 -13.94
CA GLY A 89 1.39 -0.05 -14.64
C GLY A 89 2.11 -0.95 -13.64
N PHE A 90 2.33 -2.22 -13.99
CA PHE A 90 3.06 -3.16 -13.15
C PHE A 90 4.18 -3.84 -13.94
N ALA A 91 5.22 -4.27 -13.22
CA ALA A 91 6.26 -5.14 -13.73
C ALA A 91 6.34 -6.36 -12.81
N LYS A 92 6.53 -7.54 -13.37
CA LYS A 92 6.73 -8.74 -12.57
C LYS A 92 8.22 -8.86 -12.23
N ILE A 93 8.49 -9.08 -10.95
CA ILE A 93 9.82 -9.34 -10.42
C ILE A 93 9.78 -10.75 -9.83
N ASP A 94 10.81 -11.55 -10.08
CA ASP A 94 10.99 -12.83 -9.40
C ASP A 94 11.54 -12.63 -7.98
N GLU A 95 11.53 -13.67 -7.17
CA GLU A 95 11.98 -13.62 -5.77
C GLU A 95 13.48 -13.28 -5.64
N MET A 96 14.26 -13.36 -6.72
CA MET A 96 15.68 -12.97 -6.75
C MET A 96 15.91 -11.54 -7.26
N GLY A 97 14.84 -10.77 -7.51
CA GLY A 97 14.93 -9.40 -8.01
C GLY A 97 15.09 -9.29 -9.53
N GLY A 98 15.02 -10.41 -10.27
CA GLY A 98 15.01 -10.45 -11.73
C GLY A 98 13.65 -10.01 -12.28
N GLY A 99 13.61 -8.93 -13.05
CA GLY A 99 12.35 -8.39 -13.61
C GLY A 99 12.24 -8.56 -15.13
N TYR A 100 11.06 -8.92 -15.62
CA TYR A 100 10.70 -8.79 -17.04
C TYR A 100 9.47 -7.90 -17.19
N ARG A 101 9.59 -6.82 -17.99
CA ARG A 101 8.45 -6.00 -18.40
C ARG A 101 7.72 -6.68 -19.55
N ARG A 102 6.47 -7.09 -19.36
CA ARG A 102 5.60 -7.38 -20.51
C ARG A 102 5.31 -6.07 -21.22
N LYS A 103 5.76 -5.93 -22.47
CA LYS A 103 5.16 -4.95 -23.39
C LYS A 103 3.70 -5.37 -23.56
N SER A 104 2.76 -4.58 -23.06
CA SER A 104 1.37 -4.69 -23.48
C SER A 104 1.30 -4.42 -24.97
N ALA A 105 0.64 -5.31 -25.71
CA ALA A 105 0.22 -5.07 -27.09
C ALA A 105 -0.76 -3.89 -27.16
#